data_AF-A0A180G278-F1
#
_entry.id   AF-A0A180G278-F1
#
_cell.length_a   1.000
_cell.length_b   1.000
_cell.length_c   1.000
_cell.angle_alpha   90.00
_cell.angle_beta   90.00
_cell.angle_gamma   90.00
#
_symmetry.space_group_name_H-M   'P 1'
#
loop_
_entity.id
_entity.type
_entity.pdbx_description
1 polymer ?
#
loop_
_entity_poly.entity_id
_entity_poly.type
_entity_poly.pdbx_seq_one_letter_code
_entity_poly.pdbx_strand_id
1 'polypeptide(L)'
;MRLSHGSPFGGALLCFKGSGIVCFHDWGTGSLVQRIEVEARDVFCSASGEHVAIASEELLGILRFNQQAYSEFLAKRGELGDNGVEAAIDLLHELPEVVQTQQWVGDCLIFQLGVPE
;
A
#
# COMPACT_ATOMS: atom_id res chain seq x y z
N MET A 1 0.95 -17.30 1.48
CA MET A 1 0.52 -16.17 2.34
C MET A 1 1.58 -15.96 3.41
N ARG A 2 2.55 -15.06 3.18
CA ARG A 2 3.56 -14.74 4.20
C ARG A 2 2.99 -13.58 5.02
N LEU A 3 2.33 -13.90 6.13
CA LEU A 3 2.04 -12.90 7.16
C LEU A 3 3.39 -12.55 7.79
N SER A 4 3.90 -11.35 7.53
CA SER A 4 5.09 -10.84 8.20
C SER A 4 4.85 -10.94 9.71
N HIS A 5 5.73 -11.65 10.42
CA HIS A 5 5.63 -11.96 11.85
C HIS A 5 5.96 -10.75 12.73
N GLY A 6 5.15 -9.70 12.61
CA GLY A 6 5.04 -8.64 13.59
C GLY A 6 3.61 -8.61 14.10
N SER A 7 3.41 -8.13 15.34
CA SER A 7 2.09 -7.75 15.88
C SER A 7 1.21 -7.14 14.78
N PRO A 8 -0.13 -7.33 14.74
CA PRO A 8 -0.97 -6.57 13.82
C PRO A 8 -0.74 -5.08 14.13
N PHE A 9 0.16 -4.46 13.36
CA PHE A 9 0.47 -3.05 13.48
C PHE A 9 -0.79 -2.39 12.97
N GLY A 10 -1.47 -1.67 13.86
CA GLY A 10 -2.74 -0.99 13.60
C GLY A 10 -2.59 0.17 12.62
N GLY A 11 -2.19 -0.14 11.39
CA GLY A 11 -2.40 0.71 10.23
C GLY A 11 -3.78 0.43 9.65
N ALA A 12 -4.43 1.47 9.12
CA ALA A 12 -5.80 1.43 8.63
C ALA A 12 -6.08 0.39 7.52
N LEU A 13 -5.04 -0.10 6.81
CA LEU A 13 -5.21 -0.93 5.62
C LEU A 13 -4.60 -2.34 5.74
N LEU A 14 -5.43 -3.34 5.40
CA LEU A 14 -5.02 -4.69 5.01
C LEU A 14 -4.51 -4.68 3.56
N CYS A 15 -3.35 -5.28 3.32
CA CYS A 15 -2.78 -5.39 1.97
C CYS A 15 -2.67 -6.84 1.52
N PHE A 16 -3.17 -7.14 0.32
CA PHE A 16 -3.03 -8.43 -0.35
C PHE A 16 -2.28 -8.25 -1.67
N LYS A 17 -1.18 -8.99 -1.82
CA LYS A 17 -0.39 -9.02 -3.06
C LYS A 17 -0.74 -10.28 -3.86
N GLY A 18 -1.19 -10.10 -5.09
CA GLY A 18 -1.37 -11.16 -6.09
C GLY A 18 -0.38 -11.01 -7.25
N SER A 19 -0.50 -11.84 -8.28
CA SER A 19 0.27 -11.68 -9.52
C SER A 19 -0.23 -10.43 -10.25
N GLY A 20 0.65 -9.45 -10.49
CA GLY A 20 0.32 -8.18 -11.17
C GLY A 20 -0.69 -7.28 -10.45
N ILE A 21 -1.04 -7.57 -9.19
CA ILE A 21 -2.05 -6.81 -8.45
C ILE A 21 -1.68 -6.63 -6.99
N VAL A 22 -2.03 -5.46 -6.45
CA VAL A 22 -2.04 -5.16 -5.02
C VAL A 22 -3.43 -4.65 -4.64
N CYS A 23 -4.06 -5.28 -3.66
CA CYS A 23 -5.37 -4.87 -3.14
C CYS A 23 -5.24 -4.35 -1.70
N PHE A 24 -5.80 -3.16 -1.47
CA PHE A 24 -5.93 -2.54 -0.17
C PHE A 24 -7.36 -2.70 0.34
N HIS A 25 -7.53 -3.11 1.58
CA HIS A 25 -8.81 -3.29 2.24
C HIS A 25 -8.84 -2.54 3.56
N ASP A 26 -10.00 -2.03 3.94
CA ASP A 26 -10.21 -1.45 5.26
C ASP A 26 -10.15 -2.56 6.32
N TRP A 27 -9.32 -2.39 7.35
CA TRP A 27 -9.12 -3.42 8.38
C TRP A 27 -10.40 -3.72 9.17
N GLY A 28 -11.24 -2.72 9.45
CA GLY A 28 -12.43 -2.86 10.29
C GLY A 28 -13.58 -3.58 9.59
N THR A 29 -13.78 -3.31 8.31
CA THR A 29 -14.92 -3.79 7.51
C THR A 29 -14.54 -4.90 6.53
N GLY A 30 -13.25 -5.05 6.20
CA GLY A 30 -12.75 -5.94 5.14
C GLY A 30 -13.08 -5.47 3.72
N SER A 31 -13.74 -4.31 3.57
CA SER A 31 -14.18 -3.80 2.27
C SER A 31 -12.98 -3.35 1.42
N LEU A 32 -13.08 -3.52 0.10
CA LEU A 32 -12.05 -3.06 -0.83
C LEU A 32 -11.93 -1.53 -0.76
N VAL A 33 -10.71 -1.06 -0.51
CA VAL A 33 -10.34 0.35 -0.55
C VAL A 33 -9.88 0.70 -1.96
N GLN A 34 -8.88 0.00 -2.48
CA GLN A 34 -8.45 0.16 -3.87
C GLN A 34 -7.68 -1.08 -4.35
N ARG A 35 -7.85 -1.42 -5.62
CA ARG A 35 -7.01 -2.39 -6.33
C ARG A 35 -6.10 -1.62 -7.30
N ILE A 36 -4.80 -1.90 -7.23
CA ILE A 36 -3.79 -1.33 -8.11
C ILE A 36 -3.16 -2.45 -8.93
N GLU A 37 -3.07 -2.25 -10.24
CA GLU A 37 -2.37 -3.15 -11.16
C GLU A 37 -0.88 -2.78 -11.19
N VAL A 38 -0.05 -3.61 -10.56
CA VAL A 38 1.38 -3.40 -10.43
C VAL A 38 2.09 -4.72 -10.16
N GLU A 39 3.22 -4.94 -10.84
CA GLU A 39 4.10 -6.07 -10.59
C GLU A 39 4.96 -5.80 -9.35
N ALA A 40 4.35 -6.02 -8.18
CA ALA A 40 5.01 -5.83 -6.91
C ALA A 40 5.83 -7.05 -6.50
N ARG A 41 7.10 -6.84 -6.16
CA ARG A 41 7.93 -7.82 -5.44
C ARG A 41 7.52 -7.86 -3.97
N ASP A 42 7.39 -6.70 -3.32
CA ASP A 42 6.98 -6.57 -1.93
C ASP A 42 6.08 -5.34 -1.71
N VAL A 43 5.28 -5.37 -0.65
CA VAL A 43 4.45 -4.23 -0.21
C VAL A 43 4.60 -4.04 1.30
N PHE A 44 4.76 -2.79 1.72
CA PHE A 44 5.05 -2.44 3.11
C PHE A 44 4.21 -1.26 3.58
N CYS A 45 3.33 -1.49 4.56
CA CYS A 45 2.54 -0.42 5.17
C CYS A 45 3.28 0.18 6.38
N SER A 46 3.19 1.50 6.51
CA SER A 46 3.59 2.22 7.73
C SER A 46 2.72 1.80 8.92
N ALA A 47 3.25 1.98 10.13
CA ALA A 47 2.50 1.68 11.37
C ALA A 47 1.30 2.61 11.57
N SER A 48 1.35 3.84 11.04
CA SER A 48 0.21 4.77 11.00
C SER A 48 -0.88 4.30 10.04
N GLY A 49 -0.52 3.52 9.02
CA GLY A 49 -1.43 3.10 7.94
C GLY A 49 -1.71 4.20 6.93
N GLU A 50 -1.05 5.35 7.03
CA GLU A 50 -1.20 6.45 6.08
C GLU A 50 -0.32 6.26 4.86
N HIS A 51 0.84 5.63 5.00
CA HIS A 51 1.80 5.43 3.92
C HIS A 51 2.00 3.96 3.57
N VAL A 52 2.23 3.70 2.29
CA VAL A 52 2.52 2.38 1.73
C VAL A 52 3.71 2.49 0.78
N ALA A 53 4.64 1.53 0.85
CA ALA A 53 5.69 1.35 -0.13
C ALA A 53 5.41 0.11 -0.97
N ILE A 54 5.47 0.23 -2.29
CA ILE A 54 5.42 -0.89 -3.24
C ILE A 54 6.80 -0.99 -3.89
N ALA A 55 7.50 -2.08 -3.66
CA ALA A 55 8.79 -2.37 -4.28
C ALA A 55 8.59 -3.35 -5.43
N SER A 56 9.07 -3.02 -6.63
CA SER A 56 9.18 -3.92 -7.77
C SER A 56 10.64 -4.31 -8.03
N GLU A 57 10.90 -4.99 -9.14
CA GLU A 57 12.26 -5.30 -9.60
C GLU A 57 12.99 -4.07 -10.19
N GLU A 58 12.28 -2.94 -10.37
CA GLU A 58 12.82 -1.76 -11.06
C GLU A 58 12.55 -0.44 -10.32
N LEU A 59 11.48 -0.37 -9.53
CA LEU A 59 10.97 0.87 -8.94
C LEU A 59 10.60 0.69 -7.46
N LEU A 60 10.68 1.79 -6.72
CA LEU A 60 10.05 1.96 -5.42
C LEU A 60 8.97 3.04 -5.51
N GLY A 61 7.71 2.64 -5.38
CA GLY A 61 6.58 3.54 -5.27
C GLY A 61 6.24 3.83 -3.81
N ILE A 62 6.09 5.11 -3.45
CA ILE A 62 5.59 5.56 -2.15
C ILE A 62 4.20 6.16 -2.34
N LEU A 63 3.22 5.59 -1.67
CA LEU A 63 1.82 5.95 -1.78
C LEU A 63 1.25 6.41 -0.44
N ARG A 64 0.19 7.20 -0.50
CA ARG A 64 -0.58 7.67 0.67
C ARG A 64 -2.03 7.19 0.58
N PHE A 65 -2.55 6.69 1.69
CA PHE A 65 -3.97 6.46 1.87
C PHE A 65 -4.69 7.75 2.25
N ASN A 66 -5.60 8.20 1.38
CA ASN A 66 -6.49 9.31 1.62
C ASN A 66 -7.80 8.82 2.26
N GLN A 67 -7.78 8.67 3.59
CA GLN A 67 -8.93 8.21 4.36
C GLN A 67 -10.16 9.11 4.17
N GLN A 68 -9.96 10.41 3.99
CA GLN A 68 -11.03 11.37 3.76
C GLN A 68 -11.75 11.09 2.44
N ALA A 69 -11.02 10.92 1.35
CA ALA A 69 -11.60 10.59 0.04
C ALA A 69 -12.38 9.27 0.07
N TYR A 70 -11.84 8.25 0.75
CA TYR A 70 -12.53 6.97 0.95
C TYR A 70 -13.83 7.16 1.74
N SER A 71 -13.78 7.87 2.87
CA SER A 71 -14.94 8.12 3.74
C SER A 71 -16.05 8.91 3.04
N GLU A 72 -15.68 9.93 2.26
CA GLU A 72 -16.63 10.71 1.48
C GLU A 72 -17.31 9.89 0.37
N PHE A 73 -16.57 8.97 -0.27
CA PHE A 73 -17.12 8.05 -1.24
C PHE A 73 -18.17 7.12 -0.59
N LEU A 74 -17.83 6.52 0.55
CA LEU A 74 -18.74 5.65 1.29
C LEU A 74 -19.99 6.39 1.76
N ALA A 75 -19.85 7.64 2.24
CA ALA A 75 -20.98 8.45 2.69
C ALA A 75 -21.99 8.76 1.57
N LYS A 76 -21.52 8.89 0.33
CA LYS A 76 -22.37 9.08 -0.86
C LYS A 76 -23.07 7.79 -1.32
N ARG A 77 -22.84 6.65 -0.63
CA ARG A 77 -23.28 5.31 -1.03
C ARG A 77 -22.85 4.96 -2.46
N GLY A 78 -21.62 5.31 -2.83
CA GLY A 78 -21.06 4.85 -4.09
C GLY A 78 -21.05 3.32 -4.14
N GLU A 79 -21.52 2.73 -5.23
CA GLU A 79 -21.28 1.32 -5.49
C GLU A 79 -19.77 1.13 -5.69
N LEU A 80 -19.15 0.30 -4.85
CA LEU A 80 -17.75 -0.07 -5.03
C LEU A 80 -17.64 -0.89 -6.32
N GLY A 81 -17.02 -0.31 -7.34
CA GLY A 81 -16.62 -1.06 -8.53
C GLY A 81 -15.45 -2.00 -8.23
N ASP A 82 -15.07 -2.80 -9.24
CA ASP A 82 -14.03 -3.83 -9.10
C ASP A 82 -12.65 -3.31 -8.67
N ASN A 83 -12.40 -2.01 -8.86
CA ASN A 83 -11.14 -1.34 -8.51
C ASN A 83 -11.18 -0.58 -7.18
N GLY A 84 -12.33 -0.54 -6.49
CA GLY A 84 -12.51 0.26 -5.28
C GLY A 84 -12.59 1.77 -5.56
N VAL A 85 -12.06 2.58 -4.64
CA VAL A 85 -12.08 4.05 -4.71
C VAL A 85 -10.71 4.55 -5.18
N GLU A 86 -10.62 4.94 -6.45
CA GLU A 86 -9.37 5.41 -7.08
C GLU A 86 -8.74 6.61 -6.32
N ALA A 87 -9.57 7.52 -5.82
CA ALA A 87 -9.11 8.68 -5.05
C ALA A 87 -8.64 8.34 -3.62
N ALA A 88 -8.72 7.08 -3.19
CA ALA A 88 -8.31 6.67 -1.85
C ALA A 88 -6.80 6.43 -1.72
N ILE A 89 -6.07 6.27 -2.82
CA ILE A 89 -4.62 6.04 -2.80
C ILE A 89 -3.95 7.01 -3.77
N ASP A 90 -3.04 7.83 -3.25
CA ASP A 90 -2.26 8.78 -4.03
C ASP A 90 -0.81 8.29 -4.17
N LEU A 91 -0.25 8.29 -5.38
CA LEU A 91 1.19 8.12 -5.56
C LEU A 91 1.92 9.42 -5.17
N LEU A 92 2.78 9.36 -4.16
CA LEU A 92 3.59 10.50 -3.70
C LEU A 92 4.92 10.57 -4.43
N HIS A 93 5.61 9.43 -4.52
CA HIS A 93 6.94 9.33 -5.11
C HIS A 93 7.07 8.03 -5.89
N GLU A 94 7.81 8.10 -6.99
CA GLU A 94 8.28 6.95 -7.75
C GLU A 94 9.79 7.12 -7.92
N LEU A 95 10.55 6.17 -7.38
CA LEU A 95 12.01 6.19 -7.41
C LEU A 95 12.49 5.02 -8.28
N PRO A 96 13.42 5.24 -9.23
CA PRO A 96 13.98 4.18 -10.07
C PRO A 96 15.04 3.37 -9.33
N GLU A 97 14.65 2.81 -8.19
CA GLU A 97 15.53 2.17 -7.23
C GLU A 97 15.01 0.78 -6.86
N VAL A 98 15.88 -0.21 -6.91
CA VAL A 98 15.58 -1.55 -6.41
C VAL A 98 15.87 -1.58 -4.91
N VAL A 99 14.88 -1.95 -4.10
CA VAL A 99 15.04 -2.02 -2.64
C VAL A 99 15.27 -3.46 -2.19
N GLN A 100 16.26 -3.71 -1.35
CA GLN A 100 16.48 -5.04 -0.75
C GLN A 100 15.77 -5.17 0.60
N THR A 101 15.97 -4.20 1.49
CA THR A 101 15.36 -4.18 2.83
C THR A 101 14.78 -2.81 3.12
N GLN A 102 13.75 -2.75 3.96
CA GLN A 102 13.12 -1.50 4.37
C GLN A 102 12.53 -1.58 5.78
N GLN A 103 12.32 -0.41 6.38
CA GLN A 103 11.59 -0.24 7.62
C GLN A 103 10.95 1.16 7.67
N TRP A 104 9.65 1.21 7.99
CA TRP A 104 8.97 2.44 8.37
C TRP A 104 9.34 2.84 9.81
N VAL A 105 9.69 4.12 10.01
CA VAL A 105 9.88 4.76 11.31
C VAL A 105 9.00 6.01 11.35
N GLY A 106 7.82 5.87 11.96
CA GLY A 106 6.74 6.84 11.74
C GLY A 106 6.35 6.85 10.26
N ASP A 107 6.37 8.04 9.65
CA ASP A 107 6.13 8.25 8.22
C ASP A 107 7.41 8.36 7.39
N CYS A 108 8.58 8.09 7.99
CA CYS A 108 9.84 8.01 7.27
C CYS A 108 10.12 6.56 6.87
N LEU A 109 10.28 6.32 5.56
CA LEU A 109 10.78 5.05 5.07
C LEU A 109 12.31 5.05 5.06
N ILE A 110 12.91 4.13 5.81
CA ILE A 110 14.34 3.83 5.71
C ILE A 110 14.49 2.58 4.85
N PHE A 111 15.33 2.63 3.82
CA PHE A 111 15.53 1.50 2.93
C PHE A 111 16.99 1.36 2.51
N GLN A 112 17.36 0.14 2.13
CA GLN A 112 18.64 -0.19 1.55
C GLN A 112 18.47 -0.49 0.07
N LEU A 113 19.24 0.20 -0.77
CA LEU A 113 19.33 -0.09 -2.19
C LEU A 113 19.88 -1.50 -2.42
N GLY A 114 19.33 -2.18 -3.41
CA GLY A 114 19.89 -3.39 -3.96
C GLY A 114 21.24 -3.07 -4.58
N VAL A 115 22.21 -3.95 -4.34
CA VAL A 115 23.50 -3.87 -5.03
C VAL A 115 23.26 -4.42 -6.45
N PRO A 116 23.56 -3.65 -7.51
CA PRO A 116 23.57 -4.20 -8.87
C PRO A 116 24.64 -5.31 -8.94
N GLU A 117 24.33 -6.43 -9.60
CA GLU A 117 25.33 -7.49 -9.86
C GLU A 117 26.53 -6.98 -10.67
#